data_AF-A0A8S9GQN3-F1
#
_entry.id   AF-A0A8S9GQN3-F1
#
_cell.length_a   1.000
_cell.length_b   1.000
_cell.length_c   1.000
_cell.angle_alpha   90.00
_cell.angle_beta   90.00
_cell.angle_gamma   90.00
#
_symmetry.space_group_name_H-M   'P 1'
#
loop_
_entity.id
_entity.type
_entity.pdbx_description
1 polymer ?
#
loop_
_entity_poly.entity_id
_entity_poly.type
_entity_poly.pdbx_seq_one_letter_code
_entity_poly.pdbx_strand_id
1 'polypeptide(L)'
;SLVLILICFLLQLGLKQLRSIVKTSPQVSEALSNGRAVVALESTIISHGLFSPTSCFVLFSELKPSFWGVGLISTVNCAFLVGMPYPQNLQTAKEVESIVRENGAVPATIAILNGVPCIGLNEEELERLASLGKSVQKTAGRDIAYVVATRGNGATTVSATLFFASMVGIQVFVTGGIGGVHRHANQTMDISSDLTALGRTPIAVISAGVKSILDIPKTLEYLETQEVYVAAYKSDEFPAFFTEKSGCKAPSRVDSPEDCARVIGKCRLCLKFSFSYKYFISLTTVRKPLLSDANKKLNRQAGILFAVPIPKQHSAAGNLIESATHRALTEARSIGSS
;
A
#
# COMPACT_ATOMS: atom_id res chain seq x y z
N SER A 1 -37.53 -18.13 16.80
CA SER A 1 -38.36 -17.44 15.79
C SER A 1 -37.62 -16.30 15.08
N LEU A 2 -37.08 -15.29 15.80
CA LEU A 2 -36.32 -14.19 15.17
C LEU A 2 -35.09 -14.63 14.36
N VAL A 3 -34.32 -15.62 14.84
CA VAL A 3 -33.14 -16.14 14.13
C VAL A 3 -33.52 -16.79 12.79
N LEU A 4 -34.64 -17.52 12.74
CA LEU A 4 -35.13 -18.15 11.51
C LEU A 4 -35.64 -17.10 10.51
N ILE A 5 -36.31 -16.05 11.00
CA ILE A 5 -36.79 -14.94 10.17
C ILE A 5 -35.60 -14.18 9.56
N LEU A 6 -34.55 -13.94 10.35
CA LEU A 6 -33.32 -13.31 9.87
C LEU A 6 -32.61 -14.19 8.83
N ILE A 7 -32.51 -15.50 9.05
CA ILE A 7 -31.93 -16.45 8.09
C ILE A 7 -32.73 -16.46 6.78
N CYS A 8 -34.06 -16.58 6.83
CA CYS A 8 -34.90 -16.57 5.63
C CYS A 8 -34.82 -15.24 4.86
N PHE A 9 -34.76 -14.11 5.58
CA PHE A 9 -34.61 -12.78 4.97
C PHE A 9 -33.25 -12.60 4.31
N LEU A 10 -32.17 -13.04 4.95
CA LEU A 10 -30.80 -13.01 4.39
C LEU A 10 -30.65 -13.92 3.16
N LEU A 11 -31.25 -15.12 3.19
CA LEU A 11 -31.23 -16.05 2.05
C LEU A 11 -32.02 -15.51 0.85
N GLN A 12 -33.11 -14.78 1.08
CA GLN A 12 -33.89 -14.14 0.01
C GLN A 12 -33.18 -12.93 -0.62
N LEU A 13 -32.36 -12.20 0.15
CA LEU A 13 -31.55 -11.08 -0.35
C LEU A 13 -30.28 -11.55 -1.09
N GLY A 14 -29.66 -12.65 -0.65
CA GLY A 14 -28.36 -13.12 -1.14
C GLY A 14 -28.30 -13.57 -2.61
N LEU A 15 -29.44 -13.84 -3.26
CA LEU A 15 -29.48 -14.43 -4.60
C LEU A 15 -29.69 -13.42 -5.75
N LYS A 16 -30.05 -12.16 -5.47
CA LYS A 16 -30.45 -11.20 -6.52
C LYS A 16 -29.43 -10.12 -6.89
N GLN A 17 -28.28 -10.00 -6.20
CA GLN A 17 -27.39 -8.82 -6.37
C GLN A 17 -25.89 -9.12 -6.58
N LEU A 18 -25.50 -10.33 -6.93
CA LEU A 18 -24.09 -10.69 -7.18
C LEU A 18 -23.56 -10.27 -8.57
N ARG A 19 -24.11 -9.21 -9.19
CA ARG A 19 -23.54 -8.60 -10.40
C ARG A 19 -22.70 -7.38 -10.01
N SER A 20 -21.37 -7.58 -10.08
CA SER A 20 -20.30 -6.57 -9.96
C SER A 20 -20.39 -5.65 -8.73
N ILE A 21 -20.11 -6.18 -7.54
CA ILE A 21 -20.03 -5.40 -6.29
C ILE A 21 -19.01 -4.25 -6.41
N VAL A 22 -18.03 -4.35 -7.31
CA VAL A 22 -16.95 -3.36 -7.47
C VAL A 22 -17.10 -2.61 -8.79
N LYS A 23 -16.99 -1.27 -8.73
CA LYS A 23 -16.85 -0.38 -9.88
C LYS A 23 -15.37 -0.17 -10.17
N THR A 24 -14.88 -0.66 -11.30
CA THR A 24 -13.51 -0.37 -11.76
C THR A 24 -13.55 0.71 -12.83
N SER A 25 -12.68 1.71 -12.75
CA SER A 25 -12.63 2.78 -13.74
C SER A 25 -12.21 2.24 -15.13
N PRO A 26 -12.66 2.87 -16.23
CA PRO A 26 -12.26 2.45 -17.58
C PRO A 26 -10.74 2.42 -17.75
N GLN A 27 -10.02 3.41 -17.20
CA GLN A 27 -8.56 3.50 -17.28
C GLN A 27 -7.87 2.34 -16.57
N VAL A 28 -8.33 1.97 -15.37
CA VAL A 28 -7.79 0.85 -14.61
C VAL A 28 -8.13 -0.48 -15.29
N SER A 29 -9.38 -0.65 -15.73
CA SER A 29 -9.83 -1.86 -16.43
C SER A 29 -9.04 -2.11 -17.72
N GLU A 30 -8.84 -1.06 -18.53
CA GLU A 30 -8.06 -1.12 -19.77
C GLU A 30 -6.57 -1.36 -19.51
N ALA A 31 -6.01 -0.77 -18.45
CA ALA A 31 -4.63 -1.02 -18.07
C ALA A 31 -4.42 -2.48 -17.66
N LEU A 32 -5.32 -3.04 -16.86
CA LEU A 32 -5.26 -4.44 -16.43
C LEU A 32 -5.41 -5.41 -17.60
N SER A 33 -6.36 -5.16 -18.51
CA SER A 33 -6.59 -6.02 -19.68
C SER A 33 -5.41 -6.01 -20.66
N ASN A 34 -4.75 -4.86 -20.81
CA ASN A 34 -3.56 -4.70 -21.66
C ASN A 34 -2.25 -5.08 -20.95
N GLY A 35 -2.30 -5.52 -19.68
CA GLY A 35 -1.12 -5.87 -18.89
C GLY A 35 -0.21 -4.68 -18.56
N ARG A 36 -0.73 -3.45 -18.61
CA ARG A 36 -0.04 -2.23 -18.15
C ARG A 36 0.04 -2.22 -16.62
N ALA A 37 1.03 -1.50 -16.10
CA ALA A 37 1.21 -1.37 -14.66
C ALA A 37 0.09 -0.53 -14.04
N VAL A 38 -0.48 -1.03 -12.94
CA VAL A 38 -1.48 -0.34 -12.12
C VAL A 38 -0.99 -0.30 -10.68
N VAL A 39 -1.09 0.87 -10.04
CA VAL A 39 -0.69 1.08 -8.65
C VAL A 39 -1.92 1.42 -7.83
N ALA A 40 -2.28 0.58 -6.87
CA ALA A 40 -3.33 0.90 -5.92
C ALA A 40 -2.86 2.02 -4.98
N LEU A 41 -3.81 2.87 -4.55
CA LEU A 41 -3.61 3.92 -3.56
C LEU A 41 -4.78 3.87 -2.56
N GLU A 42 -4.50 4.04 -1.26
CA GLU A 42 -5.54 4.05 -0.21
C GLU A 42 -6.21 5.41 -0.06
N SER A 43 -7.44 5.45 0.47
CA SER A 43 -8.19 6.70 0.67
C SER A 43 -8.23 7.19 2.12
N THR A 44 -7.89 6.35 3.11
CA THR A 44 -7.81 6.78 4.52
C THR A 44 -6.89 7.98 4.69
N ILE A 45 -5.83 8.04 3.89
CA ILE A 45 -4.82 9.09 3.95
C ILE A 45 -5.37 10.45 3.51
N ILE A 46 -6.41 10.45 2.66
CA ILE A 46 -7.10 11.64 2.15
C ILE A 46 -8.10 12.17 3.20
N SER A 47 -8.80 11.28 3.89
CA SER A 47 -9.91 11.65 4.79
C SER A 47 -9.53 11.70 6.28
N HIS A 48 -8.57 10.89 6.74
CA HIS A 48 -8.32 10.59 8.16
C HIS A 48 -6.85 10.60 8.58
N GLY A 49 -5.91 10.94 7.70
CA GLY A 49 -4.51 10.95 8.10
C GLY A 49 -4.28 11.84 9.34
N LEU A 50 -3.27 11.51 10.13
CA LEU A 50 -2.97 12.22 11.37
C LEU A 50 -2.55 13.67 11.10
N PHE A 51 -2.84 14.59 12.02
CA PHE A 51 -2.45 15.99 11.94
C PHE A 51 -0.97 16.14 12.35
N SER A 52 -0.16 16.88 11.59
CA SER A 52 1.08 17.49 12.10
C SER A 52 1.25 18.89 11.47
N PRO A 53 1.60 19.92 12.26
CA PRO A 53 1.73 21.28 11.76
C PRO A 53 2.99 21.41 10.92
N THR A 54 2.83 21.87 9.67
CA THR A 54 3.87 22.45 8.80
C THR A 54 5.10 21.57 8.45
N SER A 55 5.36 21.46 7.14
CA SER A 55 6.64 21.05 6.55
C SER A 55 6.87 19.56 6.30
N CYS A 56 6.11 18.95 5.39
CA CYS A 56 6.61 17.80 4.63
C CYS A 56 5.96 17.75 3.23
N PHE A 57 6.20 18.79 2.44
CA PHE A 57 6.06 18.74 1.00
C PHE A 57 7.46 18.63 0.41
N VAL A 58 7.65 17.72 -0.56
CA VAL A 58 8.61 17.75 -1.68
C VAL A 58 8.95 16.31 -2.09
N LEU A 59 8.78 15.98 -3.37
CA LEU A 59 9.81 15.34 -4.21
C LEU A 59 9.42 15.34 -5.69
N PHE A 60 10.31 15.90 -6.52
CA PHE A 60 10.35 15.74 -7.98
C PHE A 60 11.80 15.71 -8.47
N SER A 61 12.00 15.00 -9.58
CA SER A 61 13.25 14.74 -10.34
C SER A 61 14.25 13.83 -9.60
N GLU A 62 14.78 12.76 -10.18
CA GLU A 62 15.23 12.53 -11.54
C GLU A 62 15.01 11.06 -11.93
N LEU A 63 14.53 10.76 -13.15
CA LEU A 63 14.89 9.55 -13.92
C LEU A 63 14.33 9.71 -15.34
N LYS A 64 15.20 9.52 -16.35
CA LYS A 64 14.87 9.74 -17.77
C LYS A 64 13.97 8.62 -18.33
N PRO A 65 13.05 8.96 -19.25
CA PRO A 65 12.08 8.03 -19.83
C PRO A 65 12.71 7.24 -20.98
N SER A 66 13.47 6.20 -20.66
CA SER A 66 13.80 5.17 -21.63
C SER A 66 14.08 3.89 -20.85
N PHE A 67 13.51 2.77 -21.29
CA PHE A 67 13.51 1.43 -20.70
C PHE A 67 12.22 1.01 -19.98
N TRP A 68 11.24 0.63 -20.81
CA TRP A 68 10.05 -0.07 -20.35
C TRP A 68 10.35 -1.55 -20.09
N GLY A 69 10.06 -1.96 -18.85
CA GLY A 69 10.10 -3.34 -18.38
C GLY A 69 9.98 -3.45 -16.87
N VAL A 70 10.58 -2.52 -16.10
CA VAL A 70 10.68 -2.65 -14.63
C VAL A 70 10.79 -1.33 -13.85
N GLY A 71 10.54 -0.17 -14.48
CA GLY A 71 10.86 1.16 -13.92
C GLY A 71 9.94 1.72 -12.81
N LEU A 72 8.99 0.95 -12.26
CA LEU A 72 7.97 1.50 -11.35
C LEU A 72 8.45 1.74 -9.91
N ILE A 73 9.52 1.06 -9.48
CA ILE A 73 9.85 0.95 -8.04
C ILE A 73 10.90 1.98 -7.62
N SER A 74 11.65 2.59 -8.56
CA SER A 74 12.67 3.60 -8.23
C SER A 74 12.13 5.00 -8.02
N THR A 75 10.95 5.33 -8.57
CA THR A 75 10.54 6.73 -8.72
C THR A 75 9.29 7.09 -7.92
N VAL A 76 8.63 6.10 -7.29
CA VAL A 76 7.62 6.41 -6.28
C VAL A 76 8.36 6.61 -4.96
N ASN A 77 8.88 7.82 -4.76
CA ASN A 77 9.16 8.28 -3.41
C ASN A 77 7.86 8.15 -2.63
N CYS A 78 7.85 7.31 -1.58
CA CYS A 78 6.67 7.05 -0.77
C CYS A 78 6.01 8.36 -0.42
N ALA A 79 4.78 8.56 -0.89
CA ALA A 79 4.04 9.77 -0.59
C ALA A 79 3.80 9.84 0.92
N PHE A 80 4.50 10.75 1.59
CA PHE A 80 4.47 10.96 3.03
C PHE A 80 3.22 11.72 3.43
N LEU A 81 2.07 11.06 3.36
CA LEU A 81 0.80 11.76 3.55
C LEU A 81 0.33 11.56 4.99
N VAL A 82 0.72 12.51 5.81
CA VAL A 82 0.18 12.76 7.14
C VAL A 82 -1.04 13.66 6.90
N GLY A 83 -2.21 13.26 7.38
CA GLY A 83 -3.49 13.77 6.90
C GLY A 83 -3.58 15.27 6.93
N MET A 84 -3.89 15.80 5.76
CA MET A 84 -3.97 17.22 5.53
C MET A 84 -5.44 17.66 5.57
N PRO A 85 -5.74 18.88 6.05
CA PRO A 85 -7.07 19.43 5.90
C PRO A 85 -7.40 19.61 4.41
N TYR A 86 -8.68 19.78 4.11
CA TYR A 86 -9.09 20.26 2.80
C TYR A 86 -8.67 21.73 2.64
N PRO A 87 -8.09 22.15 1.48
CA PRO A 87 -7.93 21.42 0.22
C PRO A 87 -6.60 20.67 0.04
N GLN A 88 -5.69 20.71 1.02
CA GLN A 88 -4.36 20.11 0.91
C GLN A 88 -4.41 18.58 0.73
N ASN A 89 -5.39 17.89 1.33
CA ASN A 89 -5.58 16.45 1.11
C ASN A 89 -5.87 16.11 -0.36
N LEU A 90 -6.71 16.89 -1.03
CA LEU A 90 -7.04 16.73 -2.45
C LEU A 90 -5.84 17.01 -3.33
N GLN A 91 -5.16 18.14 -3.07
CA GLN A 91 -3.97 18.54 -3.82
C GLN A 91 -2.92 17.42 -3.78
N THR A 92 -2.71 16.88 -2.58
CA THR A 92 -1.71 15.85 -2.39
C THR A 92 -2.11 14.52 -3.02
N ALA A 93 -3.39 14.13 -2.95
CA ALA A 93 -3.88 12.95 -3.65
C ALA A 93 -3.65 13.09 -5.18
N LYS A 94 -3.94 14.26 -5.76
CA LYS A 94 -3.69 14.56 -7.18
C LYS A 94 -2.20 14.49 -7.53
N GLU A 95 -1.33 15.04 -6.69
CA GLU A 95 0.14 14.97 -6.88
C GLU A 95 0.63 13.53 -6.91
N VAL A 96 0.19 12.69 -5.96
CA VAL A 96 0.57 11.27 -5.94
C VAL A 96 0.09 10.54 -7.19
N GLU A 97 -1.15 10.77 -7.64
CA GLU A 97 -1.62 10.18 -8.88
C GLU A 97 -0.82 10.67 -10.10
N SER A 98 -0.40 11.94 -10.12
CA SER A 98 0.47 12.49 -11.19
C SER A 98 1.82 11.77 -11.23
N ILE A 99 2.47 11.60 -10.07
CA ILE A 99 3.76 10.90 -9.96
C ILE A 99 3.64 9.47 -10.51
N VAL A 100 2.55 8.76 -10.21
CA VAL A 100 2.31 7.41 -10.75
C VAL A 100 2.17 7.45 -12.28
N ARG A 101 1.42 8.42 -12.83
CA ARG A 101 1.21 8.59 -14.28
C ARG A 101 2.51 8.93 -15.01
N GLU A 102 3.30 9.85 -14.48
CA GLU A 102 4.59 10.26 -15.04
C GLU A 102 5.60 9.11 -15.09
N ASN A 103 5.47 8.16 -14.16
CA ASN A 103 6.26 6.93 -14.14
C ASN A 103 5.64 5.78 -14.96
N GLY A 104 4.63 6.09 -15.77
CA GLY A 104 4.08 5.16 -16.76
C GLY A 104 3.11 4.12 -16.21
N ALA A 105 2.67 4.26 -14.96
CA ALA A 105 1.60 3.44 -14.40
C ALA A 105 0.26 4.16 -14.39
N VAL A 106 -0.81 3.38 -14.24
CA VAL A 106 -2.15 3.92 -13.99
C VAL A 106 -2.42 3.91 -12.48
N PRO A 107 -2.68 5.07 -11.85
CA PRO A 107 -3.08 5.12 -10.46
C PRO A 107 -4.50 4.58 -10.28
N ALA A 108 -4.72 3.85 -9.20
CA ALA A 108 -6.01 3.33 -8.79
C ALA A 108 -6.27 3.71 -7.33
N THR A 109 -6.72 4.95 -7.09
CA THR A 109 -7.22 5.35 -5.77
C THR A 109 -8.50 4.56 -5.45
N ILE A 110 -8.52 3.87 -4.32
CA ILE A 110 -9.60 2.96 -3.91
C ILE A 110 -10.39 3.58 -2.77
N ALA A 111 -11.71 3.59 -2.87
CA ALA A 111 -12.63 4.00 -1.80
C ALA A 111 -13.97 3.28 -1.93
N ILE A 112 -14.87 3.44 -0.95
CA ILE A 112 -16.28 3.05 -1.07
C ILE A 112 -17.10 4.34 -1.14
N LEU A 113 -17.88 4.52 -2.21
CA LEU A 113 -18.73 5.70 -2.40
C LEU A 113 -20.18 5.27 -2.52
N ASN A 114 -21.05 5.77 -1.63
CA ASN A 114 -22.46 5.39 -1.55
C ASN A 114 -22.69 3.86 -1.54
N GLY A 115 -21.85 3.12 -0.82
CA GLY A 115 -21.85 1.65 -0.74
C GLY A 115 -21.23 0.92 -1.92
N VAL A 116 -20.68 1.63 -2.91
CA VAL A 116 -20.03 1.03 -4.08
C VAL A 116 -18.51 1.14 -3.93
N PRO A 117 -17.79 0.01 -3.76
CA PRO A 117 -16.34 -0.02 -3.92
C PRO A 117 -15.92 0.48 -5.30
N CYS A 118 -15.14 1.56 -5.34
CA CYS A 118 -14.64 2.21 -6.54
C CYS A 118 -13.12 2.01 -6.64
N ILE A 119 -12.65 1.51 -7.77
CA ILE A 119 -11.22 1.28 -8.08
C ILE A 119 -10.78 2.26 -9.17
N GLY A 120 -9.97 3.24 -8.78
CA GLY A 120 -9.62 4.37 -9.62
C GLY A 120 -10.72 5.42 -9.59
N LEU A 121 -10.68 6.29 -8.58
CA LEU A 121 -11.58 7.44 -8.50
C LEU A 121 -11.33 8.40 -9.67
N ASN A 122 -12.40 8.99 -10.20
CA ASN A 122 -12.27 10.16 -11.07
C ASN A 122 -12.05 11.44 -10.23
N GLU A 123 -11.84 12.57 -10.90
CA GLU A 123 -11.54 13.83 -10.23
C GLU A 123 -12.67 14.30 -9.29
N GLU A 124 -13.93 14.19 -9.71
CA GLU A 124 -15.10 14.56 -8.91
C GLU A 124 -15.26 13.66 -7.67
N GLU A 125 -15.03 12.36 -7.84
CA GLU A 125 -15.09 11.37 -6.76
C GLU A 125 -13.98 11.59 -5.74
N LEU A 126 -12.77 11.94 -6.21
CA LEU A 126 -11.62 12.26 -5.36
C LEU A 126 -11.85 13.55 -4.57
N GLU A 127 -12.36 14.61 -5.23
CA GLU A 127 -12.71 15.88 -4.59
C GLU A 127 -13.84 15.70 -3.58
N ARG A 128 -14.85 14.90 -3.91
CA ARG A 128 -15.93 14.54 -2.98
C ARG A 128 -15.40 13.82 -1.74
N LEU A 129 -14.51 12.84 -1.90
CA LEU A 129 -13.91 12.13 -0.78
C LEU A 129 -13.08 13.07 0.11
N ALA A 130 -12.31 13.97 -0.51
CA ALA A 130 -11.45 14.93 0.19
C ALA A 130 -12.24 15.99 0.95
N SER A 131 -13.30 16.53 0.34
CA SER A 131 -14.18 17.54 0.96
C SER A 131 -15.01 16.97 2.12
N LEU A 132 -15.47 15.73 2.02
CA LEU A 132 -16.18 15.06 3.13
C LEU A 132 -15.27 14.82 4.34
N GLY A 133 -13.95 14.63 4.14
CA GLY A 133 -12.97 14.51 5.20
C GLY A 133 -13.35 13.47 6.26
N LYS A 134 -13.32 13.86 7.54
CA LYS A 134 -13.60 12.98 8.69
C LYS A 134 -15.03 12.43 8.74
N SER A 135 -15.97 12.96 7.96
CA SER A 135 -17.34 12.42 7.88
C SER A 135 -17.41 11.10 7.11
N VAL A 136 -16.41 10.81 6.27
CA VAL A 136 -16.25 9.52 5.61
C VAL A 136 -15.83 8.49 6.66
N GLN A 137 -16.35 7.27 6.64
CA GLN A 137 -15.94 6.25 7.60
C GLN A 137 -14.53 5.71 7.28
N LYS A 138 -13.61 5.71 8.25
CA LYS A 138 -12.35 4.96 8.12
C LYS A 138 -12.68 3.47 8.05
N THR A 139 -12.31 2.82 6.96
CA THR A 139 -12.81 1.50 6.58
C THR A 139 -11.67 0.49 6.47
N ALA A 140 -11.51 -0.34 7.50
CA ALA A 140 -10.66 -1.53 7.44
C ALA A 140 -11.44 -2.73 6.88
N GLY A 141 -10.77 -3.88 6.68
CA GLY A 141 -11.39 -5.07 6.08
C GLY A 141 -12.70 -5.52 6.75
N ARG A 142 -12.79 -5.40 8.09
CA ARG A 142 -13.99 -5.77 8.86
C ARG A 142 -15.18 -4.83 8.63
N ASP A 143 -14.92 -3.59 8.23
CA ASP A 143 -15.94 -2.54 8.11
C ASP A 143 -16.60 -2.55 6.72
N ILE A 144 -15.97 -3.20 5.73
CA ILE A 144 -16.41 -3.22 4.32
C ILE A 144 -17.88 -3.63 4.20
N ALA A 145 -18.27 -4.75 4.82
CA ALA A 145 -19.63 -5.28 4.70
C ALA A 145 -20.68 -4.28 5.23
N TYR A 146 -20.38 -3.61 6.34
CA TYR A 146 -21.26 -2.60 6.92
C TYR A 146 -21.38 -1.36 6.04
N VAL A 147 -20.25 -0.80 5.56
CA VAL A 147 -20.26 0.41 4.73
C VAL A 147 -21.00 0.16 3.40
N VAL A 148 -20.78 -1.00 2.78
CA VAL A 148 -21.48 -1.41 1.56
C VAL A 148 -22.98 -1.56 1.81
N ALA A 149 -23.38 -2.31 2.84
CA ALA A 149 -24.78 -2.60 3.13
C ALA A 149 -25.58 -1.34 3.50
N THR A 150 -24.97 -0.40 4.22
CA THR A 150 -25.60 0.86 4.63
C THR A 150 -25.52 1.96 3.57
N ARG A 151 -24.92 1.69 2.40
CA ARG A 151 -24.68 2.68 1.35
C ARG A 151 -23.87 3.89 1.83
N GLY A 152 -22.96 3.67 2.77
CA GLY A 152 -22.10 4.71 3.33
C GLY A 152 -20.92 5.08 2.42
N ASN A 153 -20.16 6.09 2.83
CA ASN A 153 -18.86 6.43 2.23
C ASN A 153 -17.74 5.92 3.13
N GLY A 154 -16.78 5.21 2.55
CA GLY A 154 -15.68 4.57 3.24
C GLY A 154 -14.32 4.94 2.65
N ALA A 155 -13.45 5.51 3.47
CA ALA A 155 -12.05 5.73 3.16
C ALA A 155 -11.28 4.46 3.57
N THR A 156 -10.78 3.70 2.60
CA THR A 156 -10.16 2.40 2.82
C THR A 156 -8.79 2.55 3.47
N THR A 157 -8.49 1.73 4.48
CA THR A 157 -7.13 1.58 5.01
C THR A 157 -6.32 0.65 4.11
N VAL A 158 -5.03 0.45 4.41
CA VAL A 158 -4.19 -0.60 3.83
C VAL A 158 -4.93 -1.94 3.73
N SER A 159 -5.50 -2.46 4.84
CA SER A 159 -6.22 -3.75 4.82
C SER A 159 -7.39 -3.83 3.83
N ALA A 160 -8.24 -2.80 3.75
CA ALA A 160 -9.38 -2.78 2.82
C ALA A 160 -8.93 -2.52 1.37
N THR A 161 -7.89 -1.72 1.19
CA THR A 161 -7.29 -1.43 -0.12
C THR A 161 -6.69 -2.69 -0.72
N LEU A 162 -5.96 -3.48 0.08
CA LEU A 162 -5.44 -4.80 -0.30
C LEU A 162 -6.56 -5.75 -0.75
N PHE A 163 -7.65 -5.81 0.03
CA PHE A 163 -8.81 -6.65 -0.30
C PHE A 163 -9.39 -6.31 -1.69
N PHE A 164 -9.67 -5.03 -1.95
CA PHE A 164 -10.24 -4.63 -3.24
C PHE A 164 -9.25 -4.71 -4.39
N ALA A 165 -7.99 -4.33 -4.17
CA ALA A 165 -6.94 -4.39 -5.18
C ALA A 165 -6.70 -5.83 -5.66
N SER A 166 -6.71 -6.80 -4.74
CA SER A 166 -6.52 -8.21 -5.09
C SER A 166 -7.69 -8.79 -5.86
N MET A 167 -8.92 -8.36 -5.54
CA MET A 167 -10.14 -8.76 -6.24
C MET A 167 -10.10 -8.40 -7.73
N VAL A 168 -9.46 -7.28 -8.09
CA VAL A 168 -9.32 -6.83 -9.48
C VAL A 168 -7.96 -7.17 -10.10
N GLY A 169 -7.08 -7.87 -9.38
CA GLY A 169 -5.79 -8.32 -9.90
C GLY A 169 -4.69 -7.25 -9.97
N ILE A 170 -4.82 -6.14 -9.22
CA ILE A 170 -3.71 -5.20 -9.00
C ILE A 170 -2.66 -5.89 -8.10
N GLN A 171 -1.37 -5.71 -8.42
CA GLN A 171 -0.27 -6.43 -7.76
C GLN A 171 0.65 -5.52 -6.94
N VAL A 172 0.50 -4.21 -7.09
CA VAL A 172 1.35 -3.20 -6.46
C VAL A 172 0.46 -2.18 -5.76
N PHE A 173 0.74 -1.93 -4.49
CA PHE A 173 0.07 -0.95 -3.66
C PHE A 173 1.13 -0.06 -3.00
N VAL A 174 0.91 1.26 -3.02
CA VAL A 174 1.79 2.23 -2.37
C VAL A 174 1.03 2.96 -1.26
N THR A 175 1.65 3.10 -0.10
CA THR A 175 1.20 3.94 1.00
C THR A 175 2.40 4.65 1.64
N GLY A 176 2.16 5.66 2.47
CA GLY A 176 3.22 6.23 3.29
C GLY A 176 3.78 5.20 4.28
N GLY A 177 2.91 4.53 5.04
CA GLY A 177 3.34 3.63 6.12
C GLY A 177 2.21 2.70 6.52
N ILE A 178 2.52 1.40 6.69
CA ILE A 178 1.51 0.43 7.10
C ILE A 178 1.17 0.58 8.59
N GLY A 179 0.00 0.08 9.01
CA GLY A 179 -0.24 -0.21 10.42
C GLY A 179 0.63 -1.37 10.91
N GLY A 180 0.60 -1.64 12.20
CA GLY A 180 1.45 -2.66 12.82
C GLY A 180 1.02 -2.99 14.23
N VAL A 181 1.93 -3.59 14.99
CA VAL A 181 1.73 -3.87 16.41
C VAL A 181 1.91 -2.56 17.17
N HIS A 182 0.92 -2.19 17.98
CA HIS A 182 1.03 -1.00 18.81
C HIS A 182 1.98 -1.23 19.99
N ARG A 183 2.57 -0.15 20.49
CA ARG A 183 3.39 -0.20 21.70
C ARG A 183 2.50 -0.65 22.87
N HIS A 184 2.95 -1.62 23.66
CA HIS A 184 2.19 -2.30 24.74
C HIS A 184 1.08 -3.26 24.28
N ALA A 185 1.14 -3.74 23.04
CA ALA A 185 0.20 -4.77 22.56
C ALA A 185 0.21 -6.08 23.36
N ASN A 186 1.23 -6.34 24.19
CA ASN A 186 1.23 -7.50 25.08
C ASN A 186 0.21 -7.39 26.23
N GLN A 187 -0.33 -6.20 26.50
CA GLN A 187 -1.47 -6.00 27.40
C GLN A 187 -2.75 -5.64 26.63
N THR A 188 -2.66 -4.75 25.63
CA THR A 188 -3.84 -4.20 24.95
C THR A 188 -4.35 -5.07 23.82
N MET A 189 -3.49 -5.94 23.26
CA MET A 189 -3.74 -6.67 22.01
C MET A 189 -4.10 -5.76 20.82
N ASP A 190 -3.69 -4.49 20.86
CA ASP A 190 -3.92 -3.53 19.78
C ASP A 190 -2.93 -3.79 18.62
N ILE A 191 -3.43 -4.49 17.61
CA ILE A 191 -2.66 -4.93 16.44
C ILE A 191 -3.46 -4.59 15.18
N SER A 192 -2.83 -3.87 14.26
CA SER A 192 -3.49 -3.50 13.01
C SER A 192 -3.86 -4.71 12.17
N SER A 193 -5.10 -4.71 11.65
CA SER A 193 -5.58 -5.68 10.66
C SER A 193 -4.79 -5.66 9.34
N ASP A 194 -3.96 -4.62 9.11
CA ASP A 194 -3.07 -4.55 7.95
C ASP A 194 -2.11 -5.74 7.90
N LEU A 195 -1.62 -6.22 9.05
CA LEU A 195 -0.67 -7.32 9.12
C LEU A 195 -1.31 -8.66 8.69
N THR A 196 -2.52 -8.93 9.16
CA THR A 196 -3.30 -10.11 8.72
C THR A 196 -3.70 -9.99 7.25
N ALA A 197 -4.02 -8.79 6.77
CA ALA A 197 -4.35 -8.58 5.36
C ALA A 197 -3.14 -8.84 4.45
N LEU A 198 -1.96 -8.38 4.84
CA LEU A 198 -0.69 -8.67 4.17
C LEU A 198 -0.43 -10.18 4.11
N GLY A 199 -0.66 -10.92 5.20
CA GLY A 199 -0.47 -12.38 5.23
C GLY A 199 -1.41 -13.18 4.32
N ARG A 200 -2.49 -12.56 3.82
CA ARG A 200 -3.56 -13.25 3.06
C ARG A 200 -3.75 -12.70 1.65
N THR A 201 -2.98 -11.68 1.26
CA THR A 201 -3.17 -10.97 0.00
C THR A 201 -1.86 -10.93 -0.78
N PRO A 202 -1.76 -11.55 -1.98
CA PRO A 202 -0.53 -11.62 -2.75
C PRO A 202 -0.25 -10.32 -3.52
N ILE A 203 -0.16 -9.21 -2.80
CA ILE A 203 0.15 -7.87 -3.31
C ILE A 203 1.47 -7.40 -2.69
N ALA A 204 2.28 -6.72 -3.50
CA ALA A 204 3.46 -6.02 -3.02
C ALA A 204 3.08 -4.62 -2.53
N VAL A 205 3.36 -4.37 -1.26
CA VAL A 205 3.17 -3.07 -0.61
C VAL A 205 4.50 -2.36 -0.51
N ILE A 206 4.54 -1.13 -1.00
CA ILE A 206 5.69 -0.24 -0.88
C ILE A 206 5.32 0.86 0.12
N SER A 207 6.12 0.99 1.17
CA SER A 207 5.94 2.01 2.21
C SER A 207 7.26 2.44 2.82
N ALA A 208 7.26 3.51 3.61
CA ALA A 208 8.40 3.91 4.44
C ALA A 208 8.53 3.05 5.73
N GLY A 209 8.14 1.78 5.66
CA GLY A 209 8.02 0.89 6.82
C GLY A 209 6.64 1.02 7.50
N VAL A 210 6.64 0.95 8.83
CA VAL A 210 5.45 1.01 9.69
C VAL A 210 5.38 2.39 10.34
N LYS A 211 4.17 2.93 10.56
CA LYS A 211 3.99 4.26 11.19
C LYS A 211 4.78 4.40 12.50
N SER A 212 5.38 5.57 12.74
CA SER A 212 6.31 5.85 13.86
C SER A 212 5.75 5.60 15.27
N ILE A 213 4.42 5.62 15.43
CA ILE A 213 3.74 5.35 16.71
C ILE A 213 3.79 3.87 17.14
N LEU A 214 4.24 2.98 16.26
CA LEU A 214 4.14 1.53 16.42
C LEU A 214 5.41 0.91 17.03
N ASP A 215 5.34 -0.39 17.30
CA ASP A 215 6.42 -1.23 17.79
C ASP A 215 7.02 -2.01 16.61
N ILE A 216 8.15 -1.53 16.07
CA ILE A 216 8.79 -2.11 14.88
C ILE A 216 9.24 -3.55 15.12
N PRO A 217 9.98 -3.89 16.20
CA PRO A 217 10.37 -5.28 16.47
C PRO A 217 9.18 -6.23 16.49
N LYS A 218 8.12 -5.93 17.26
CA LYS A 218 6.95 -6.82 17.32
C LYS A 218 6.20 -6.89 15.99
N THR A 219 6.21 -5.81 15.21
CA THR A 219 5.60 -5.83 13.88
C THR A 219 6.34 -6.75 12.93
N LEU A 220 7.68 -6.76 12.96
CA LEU A 220 8.48 -7.67 12.13
C LEU A 220 8.24 -9.14 12.51
N GLU A 221 8.19 -9.46 13.81
CA GLU A 221 7.85 -10.81 14.31
C GLU A 221 6.45 -11.27 13.87
N TYR A 222 5.47 -10.35 13.91
CA TYR A 222 4.11 -10.66 13.47
C TYR A 222 4.06 -10.89 11.95
N LEU A 223 4.79 -10.09 11.16
CA LEU A 223 4.88 -10.25 9.71
C LEU A 223 5.55 -11.57 9.32
N GLU A 224 6.60 -11.98 10.04
CA GLU A 224 7.21 -13.30 9.91
C GLU A 224 6.18 -14.41 10.16
N THR A 225 5.42 -14.29 11.26
CA THR A 225 4.35 -15.25 11.61
C THR A 225 3.25 -15.32 10.54
N GLN A 226 2.96 -14.19 9.89
CA GLN A 226 2.00 -14.11 8.77
C GLN A 226 2.61 -14.52 7.41
N GLU A 227 3.86 -15.00 7.40
CA GLU A 227 4.62 -15.39 6.21
C GLU A 227 4.80 -14.26 5.17
N VAL A 228 4.75 -13.00 5.61
CA VAL A 228 4.94 -11.84 4.74
C VAL A 228 6.43 -11.71 4.44
N TYR A 229 6.78 -11.68 3.15
CA TYR A 229 8.16 -11.38 2.77
C TYR A 229 8.45 -9.89 2.99
N VAL A 230 9.43 -9.57 3.82
CA VAL A 230 9.80 -8.19 4.15
C VAL A 230 11.22 -7.91 3.67
N ALA A 231 11.42 -6.84 2.90
CA ALA A 231 12.74 -6.38 2.51
C ALA A 231 12.88 -4.86 2.59
N ALA A 232 14.03 -4.37 3.05
CA ALA A 232 14.39 -2.96 2.96
C ALA A 232 15.07 -2.65 1.63
N TYR A 233 14.76 -1.49 1.06
CA TYR A 233 15.35 -1.04 -0.20
C TYR A 233 16.67 -0.30 0.05
N LYS A 234 17.76 -0.82 -0.51
CA LYS A 234 19.13 -0.27 -0.40
C LYS A 234 19.61 -0.04 1.03
N SER A 235 19.08 -0.78 1.99
CA SER A 235 19.40 -0.67 3.42
C SER A 235 19.40 -2.05 4.07
N ASP A 236 20.29 -2.26 5.02
CA ASP A 236 20.30 -3.45 5.90
C ASP A 236 19.41 -3.25 7.14
N GLU A 237 18.87 -2.04 7.29
CA GLU A 237 18.07 -1.60 8.42
C GLU A 237 16.65 -1.26 7.97
N PHE A 238 15.67 -1.64 8.78
CA PHE A 238 14.26 -1.35 8.53
C PHE A 238 13.99 0.14 8.83
N PRO A 239 13.30 0.89 7.96
CA PRO A 239 13.02 2.30 8.20
C PRO A 239 11.89 2.51 9.22
N ALA A 240 11.92 3.64 9.93
CA ALA A 240 10.97 4.01 10.98
C ALA A 240 10.01 5.13 10.53
N PHE A 241 9.50 5.04 9.30
CA PHE A 241 8.56 5.99 8.68
C PHE A 241 9.13 7.39 8.49
N PHE A 242 9.35 8.16 9.55
CA PHE A 242 9.93 9.50 9.46
C PHE A 242 11.45 9.50 9.55
N THR A 243 12.09 8.38 9.84
CA THR A 243 13.54 8.28 9.95
C THR A 243 14.06 7.14 9.09
N GLU A 244 15.23 7.32 8.49
CA GLU A 244 15.88 6.28 7.67
C GLU A 244 16.19 5.01 8.46
N LYS A 245 16.38 5.17 9.77
CA LYS A 245 16.96 4.18 10.66
C LYS A 245 16.07 3.99 11.89
N SER A 246 15.70 2.76 12.17
CA SER A 246 14.89 2.36 13.33
C SER A 246 15.68 1.68 14.45
N GLY A 247 16.96 1.36 14.22
CA GLY A 247 17.76 0.42 14.99
C GLY A 247 17.43 -1.05 14.74
N CYS A 248 16.42 -1.38 13.93
CA CYS A 248 15.98 -2.75 13.67
C CYS A 248 16.57 -3.27 12.36
N LYS A 249 17.19 -4.45 12.39
CA LYS A 249 17.69 -5.12 11.19
C LYS A 249 16.53 -5.48 10.25
N ALA A 250 16.67 -5.19 8.96
CA ALA A 250 15.69 -5.62 7.96
C ALA A 250 15.78 -7.15 7.76
N PRO A 251 14.64 -7.87 7.65
CA PRO A 251 14.66 -9.32 7.40
C PRO A 251 15.35 -9.71 6.10
N SER A 252 15.29 -8.84 5.08
CA SER A 252 15.99 -9.00 3.80
C SER A 252 16.29 -7.62 3.19
N ARG A 253 17.12 -7.61 2.16
CA ARG A 253 17.50 -6.40 1.41
C ARG A 253 17.30 -6.62 -0.10
N VAL A 254 16.90 -5.55 -0.77
CA VAL A 254 16.82 -5.44 -2.24
C VAL A 254 17.47 -4.14 -2.68
N ASP A 255 18.21 -4.13 -3.79
CA ASP A 255 19.06 -2.99 -4.17
C ASP A 255 18.58 -2.28 -5.44
N SER A 256 17.62 -2.87 -6.16
CA SER A 256 17.08 -2.31 -7.40
C SER A 256 15.59 -2.60 -7.61
N PRO A 257 14.88 -1.78 -8.40
CA PRO A 257 13.52 -2.08 -8.88
C PRO A 257 13.41 -3.47 -9.52
N GLU A 258 14.46 -3.87 -10.24
CA GLU A 258 14.55 -5.17 -10.88
C GLU A 258 14.58 -6.31 -9.87
N ASP A 259 15.24 -6.13 -8.73
CA ASP A 259 15.22 -7.12 -7.64
C ASP A 259 13.82 -7.28 -7.08
N CYS A 260 13.17 -6.14 -6.79
CA CYS A 260 11.80 -6.13 -6.28
C CYS A 260 10.85 -6.84 -7.26
N ALA A 261 10.93 -6.54 -8.57
CA ALA A 261 10.08 -7.18 -9.57
C ALA A 261 10.35 -8.69 -9.72
N ARG A 262 11.58 -9.16 -9.51
CA ARG A 262 11.90 -10.59 -9.47
C ARG A 262 11.27 -11.29 -8.27
N VAL A 263 11.22 -10.63 -7.12
CA VAL A 263 10.55 -11.14 -5.90
C VAL A 263 9.03 -11.16 -6.09
N ILE A 264 8.43 -10.10 -6.64
CA ILE A 264 6.99 -10.03 -6.96
C ILE A 264 6.59 -11.13 -7.94
N GLY A 265 7.50 -11.48 -8.86
CA GLY A 265 7.28 -12.50 -9.85
C GLY A 265 6.74 -11.99 -11.19
N LYS A 266 6.99 -10.71 -11.52
CA LYS A 266 6.50 -10.04 -12.74
C LYS A 266 7.57 -9.77 -13.79
N CYS A 267 8.82 -10.23 -13.60
CA CYS A 267 9.80 -10.20 -14.69
C CYS A 267 9.37 -11.16 -15.81
N ARG A 268 8.64 -10.64 -16.81
CA ARG A 268 8.85 -11.12 -18.18
C ARG A 268 10.30 -10.77 -18.51
N LEU A 269 11.16 -11.77 -18.64
CA LEU A 269 12.46 -11.62 -19.31
C LEU A 269 12.18 -10.96 -20.67
N CYS A 270 12.39 -9.66 -20.76
CA CYS A 270 12.64 -9.02 -22.03
C CYS A 270 14.10 -9.35 -22.34
N LEU A 271 14.32 -10.55 -22.90
CA LEU A 271 15.56 -10.86 -23.60
C LEU A 271 15.66 -9.86 -24.76
N LYS A 272 16.40 -8.78 -24.57
CA LYS A 272 16.90 -7.98 -25.67
C LYS A 272 18.41 -8.16 -25.73
N PHE A 273 18.79 -9.06 -26.64
CA PHE A 273 20.10 -9.08 -27.26
C PHE A 273 20.38 -7.69 -27.84
N SER A 274 21.55 -7.14 -27.56
CA SER A 274 22.13 -6.09 -28.41
C SER A 274 23.44 -6.62 -28.95
N PHE A 275 23.44 -6.87 -30.25
CA PHE A 275 24.63 -7.24 -31.03
C PHE A 275 25.33 -5.95 -31.46
N SER A 276 26.64 -5.86 -31.25
CA SER A 276 27.52 -5.13 -32.17
C SER A 276 28.98 -5.61 -32.07
N TYR A 277 29.35 -6.30 -33.16
CA TYR A 277 30.66 -6.69 -33.71
C TYR A 277 31.74 -7.43 -32.89
N LYS A 278 31.99 -8.65 -33.40
CA LYS A 278 33.08 -9.60 -33.17
C LYS A 278 33.02 -10.42 -31.88
N TYR A 279 33.18 -11.73 -32.09
CA TYR A 279 33.31 -12.83 -31.14
C TYR A 279 32.04 -13.62 -30.82
N PHE A 280 32.11 -14.87 -31.26
CA PHE A 280 31.23 -16.00 -31.00
C PHE A 280 30.99 -16.14 -29.49
N ILE A 281 29.74 -16.11 -29.02
CA ILE A 281 29.40 -16.44 -27.63
C ILE A 281 28.45 -17.62 -27.63
N SER A 282 28.93 -18.71 -27.04
CA SER A 282 28.19 -19.94 -26.75
C SER A 282 26.93 -19.63 -25.94
N LEU A 283 25.78 -20.08 -26.45
CA LEU A 283 24.48 -20.02 -25.78
C LEU A 283 24.43 -21.00 -24.61
N THR A 284 24.97 -20.62 -23.45
CA THR A 284 24.61 -21.29 -22.19
C THR A 284 23.36 -20.63 -21.62
N THR A 285 22.19 -21.21 -21.90
CA THR A 285 20.94 -20.88 -21.20
C THR A 285 21.09 -21.28 -19.73
N VAL A 286 21.55 -20.36 -18.88
CA VAL A 286 21.45 -20.55 -17.43
C VAL A 286 19.99 -20.34 -17.04
N ARG A 287 19.17 -21.40 -17.12
CA ARG A 287 17.85 -21.46 -16.48
C ARG A 287 18.05 -21.48 -14.96
N LYS A 288 18.35 -20.34 -14.35
CA LYS A 288 18.11 -20.17 -12.91
C LYS A 288 16.59 -20.03 -12.74
N PRO A 289 15.94 -20.84 -11.90
CA PRO A 289 14.51 -20.68 -11.64
C PRO A 289 14.26 -19.29 -11.05
N LEU A 290 13.43 -18.49 -11.73
CA LEU A 290 12.96 -17.20 -11.21
C LEU A 290 11.96 -17.46 -10.08
N LEU A 291 12.02 -16.66 -9.01
CA LEU A 291 11.02 -16.64 -7.93
C LEU A 291 9.57 -16.43 -8.45
N SER A 292 9.41 -15.87 -9.66
CA SER A 292 8.12 -15.71 -10.35
C SER A 292 7.36 -17.01 -10.59
N ASP A 293 8.10 -18.08 -10.88
CA ASP A 293 7.54 -19.41 -11.03
C ASP A 293 7.32 -20.06 -9.66
N ALA A 294 8.12 -19.71 -8.65
CA ALA A 294 7.99 -20.28 -7.31
C ALA A 294 6.69 -19.83 -6.64
N ASN A 295 6.41 -18.53 -6.44
CA ASN A 295 5.24 -18.12 -5.64
C ASN A 295 3.88 -18.52 -6.27
N LYS A 296 3.76 -18.46 -7.60
CA LYS A 296 2.56 -18.95 -8.32
C LYS A 296 2.45 -20.48 -8.34
N LYS A 297 3.55 -21.22 -8.55
CA LYS A 297 3.52 -22.70 -8.51
C LYS A 297 3.39 -23.25 -7.08
N LEU A 298 3.84 -22.48 -6.09
CA LEU A 298 3.75 -22.80 -4.65
C LEU A 298 2.43 -22.34 -4.03
N ASN A 299 1.53 -21.68 -4.79
CA ASN A 299 0.23 -21.20 -4.32
C ASN A 299 0.30 -20.35 -3.03
N ARG A 300 1.36 -19.52 -2.89
CA ARG A 300 1.51 -18.68 -1.70
C ARG A 300 0.52 -17.50 -1.75
N GLN A 301 -0.22 -17.32 -0.67
CA GLN A 301 -1.23 -16.25 -0.54
C GLN A 301 -0.70 -15.00 0.17
N ALA A 302 0.46 -15.09 0.82
CA ALA A 302 1.06 -13.96 1.52
C ALA A 302 1.62 -12.89 0.58
N GLY A 303 1.53 -11.64 1.03
CA GLY A 303 2.02 -10.46 0.34
C GLY A 303 3.50 -10.20 0.57
N ILE A 304 3.94 -9.08 0.03
CA ILE A 304 5.32 -8.60 0.13
C ILE A 304 5.30 -7.19 0.69
N LEU A 305 6.22 -6.87 1.61
CA LEU A 305 6.49 -5.51 2.07
C LEU A 305 7.89 -5.08 1.63
N PHE A 306 7.95 -4.08 0.76
CA PHE A 306 9.19 -3.34 0.47
C PHE A 306 9.21 -2.06 1.30
N ALA A 307 10.10 -2.01 2.29
CA ALA A 307 10.29 -0.85 3.14
C ALA A 307 11.37 0.06 2.54
N VAL A 308 10.97 1.24 2.08
CA VAL A 308 11.84 2.22 1.40
C VAL A 308 12.18 3.33 2.39
N PRO A 309 13.46 3.46 2.82
CA PRO A 309 13.86 4.55 3.70
C PRO A 309 13.57 5.91 3.07
N ILE A 310 13.25 6.87 3.92
CA ILE A 310 13.05 8.24 3.47
C ILE A 310 14.34 8.84 2.92
N PRO A 311 14.28 9.84 2.02
CA PRO A 311 15.49 10.49 1.56
C PRO A 311 16.18 11.28 2.69
N LYS A 312 17.52 11.20 2.74
CA LYS A 312 18.39 11.82 3.75
C LYS A 312 18.08 13.27 4.08
N GLN A 313 17.82 14.06 3.03
CA GLN A 313 17.50 15.48 3.14
C GLN A 313 16.25 15.78 4.01
N HIS A 314 15.37 14.78 4.21
CA HIS A 314 14.16 14.92 5.02
C HIS A 314 14.28 14.23 6.40
N SER A 315 15.33 13.45 6.65
CA SER A 315 15.47 12.70 7.93
C SER A 315 15.73 13.58 9.15
N ALA A 316 16.27 14.79 8.97
CA ALA A 316 16.48 15.72 10.08
C ALA A 316 15.15 16.23 10.67
N ALA A 317 14.18 16.58 9.81
CA ALA A 317 12.81 16.87 10.21
C ALA A 317 12.15 15.62 10.82
N GLY A 318 12.49 14.46 10.27
CA GLY A 318 12.10 13.16 10.75
C GLY A 318 12.34 12.90 12.24
N ASN A 319 13.57 13.12 12.69
CA ASN A 319 13.97 12.95 14.09
C ASN A 319 13.17 13.86 15.05
N LEU A 320 12.86 15.09 14.61
CA LEU A 320 12.04 16.03 15.38
C LEU A 320 10.59 15.54 15.48
N ILE A 321 10.02 15.04 14.38
CA ILE A 321 8.67 14.49 14.35
C ILE A 321 8.56 13.23 15.21
N GLU A 322 9.55 12.33 15.14
CA GLU A 322 9.60 11.12 15.97
C GLU A 322 9.66 11.47 17.46
N SER A 323 10.51 12.43 17.83
CA SER A 323 10.61 12.93 19.21
C SER A 323 9.30 13.57 19.69
N ALA A 324 8.63 14.35 18.84
CA ALA A 324 7.32 14.93 19.14
C ALA A 324 6.24 13.84 19.31
N THR A 325 6.27 12.82 18.44
CA THR A 325 5.36 11.67 18.49
C THR A 325 5.50 10.90 19.80
N HIS A 326 6.74 10.65 20.24
CA HIS A 326 7.01 10.00 21.52
C HIS A 326 6.47 10.79 22.72
N ARG A 327 6.61 12.12 22.70
CA ARG A 327 6.04 12.99 23.75
C ARG A 327 4.51 12.91 23.75
N ALA A 328 3.87 13.08 22.59
CA ALA A 328 2.41 13.01 22.47
C ALA A 328 1.84 11.66 22.93
N LEU A 329 2.50 10.54 22.60
CA LEU A 329 2.11 9.20 23.08
C LEU A 329 2.25 9.06 24.59
N THR A 330 3.25 9.69 25.19
CA THR A 330 3.46 9.69 26.65
C THR A 330 2.36 10.50 27.34
N GLU A 331 2.00 11.66 26.77
CA GLU A 331 0.92 12.52 27.25
C GLU A 331 -0.45 11.84 27.13
N ALA A 332 -0.80 11.31 25.95
CA ALA A 332 -2.08 10.60 25.72
C ALA A 332 -2.33 9.47 26.73
N ARG A 333 -1.28 8.75 27.13
CA ARG A 333 -1.33 7.71 28.17
C ARG A 333 -1.63 8.26 29.55
N SER A 334 -1.06 9.40 29.91
CA SER A 334 -1.32 10.04 31.20
C SER A 334 -2.80 10.46 31.35
N ILE A 335 -3.50 10.64 30.22
CA ILE A 335 -4.90 11.06 30.15
C ILE A 335 -5.84 9.85 29.94
N GLY A 336 -5.33 8.61 29.87
CA GLY A 336 -6.14 7.40 29.73
C GLY A 336 -6.77 7.19 28.34
N SER A 337 -6.30 7.90 27.32
CA SER A 337 -6.70 7.63 25.93
C SER A 337 -5.91 6.43 25.41
N SER A 338 -6.62 5.34 25.12
CA SER A 338 -6.07 4.10 24.53
C SER A 338 -5.61 4.31 23.09
#